data_AF-A0A538K162-F1
#
_entry.id   AF-A0A538K162-F1
#
_cell.length_a   1.000
_cell.length_b   1.000
_cell.length_c   1.000
_cell.angle_alpha   90.00
_cell.angle_beta   90.00
_cell.angle_gamma   90.00
#
_symmetry.space_group_name_H-M   'P 1'
#
loop_
_entity.id
_entity.type
_entity.pdbx_description
1 polymer ?
#
loop_
_entity_poly.entity_id
_entity_poly.type
_entity_poly.pdbx_seq_one_letter_code
_entity_poly.pdbx_strand_id
1 'polypeptide(L)'
;MHEAVVETCAVAARDGVSLTPEAQWEIIDAMPPRLTSSTARDVAAGRPSELDAITGAAVRAGRRVGLPMPTLERLLAEAEDACRAPSR
;
A
#
# COMPACT_ATOMS: atom_id res chain seq x y z
N MET A 1 4.12 -8.92 0.35
CA MET A 1 4.42 -7.62 0.97
C MET A 1 5.71 -7.02 0.40
N HIS A 2 6.87 -7.70 0.47
CA HIS A 2 8.13 -7.19 -0.13
C HIS A 2 8.00 -6.80 -1.61
N GLU A 3 7.42 -7.66 -2.46
CA GLU A 3 7.18 -7.33 -3.89
C GLU A 3 6.35 -6.06 -4.10
N ALA A 4 5.42 -5.73 -3.20
CA ALA A 4 4.65 -4.49 -3.30
C ALA A 4 5.53 -3.24 -3.11
N VAL A 5 6.56 -3.36 -2.28
CA VAL A 5 7.58 -2.32 -2.07
C VAL A 5 8.42 -2.16 -3.33
N VAL A 6 8.88 -3.27 -3.91
CA VAL A 6 9.63 -3.28 -5.19
C VAL A 6 8.83 -2.59 -6.29
N GLU A 7 7.57 -2.98 -6.48
CA GLU A 7 6.65 -2.39 -7.44
C GLU A 7 6.50 -0.87 -7.21
N THR A 8 6.28 -0.44 -5.96
CA THR A 8 6.08 0.99 -5.63
C THR A 8 7.36 1.81 -5.83
N CYS A 9 8.53 1.27 -5.52
CA CYS A 9 9.82 1.91 -5.80
C CYS A 9 10.06 2.06 -7.31
N ALA A 10 9.68 1.06 -8.12
CA ALA A 10 9.80 1.15 -9.57
C ALA A 10 8.93 2.29 -10.15
N VAL A 11 7.73 2.51 -9.59
CA VAL A 11 6.88 3.66 -9.94
C VAL A 11 7.56 4.97 -9.55
N ALA A 12 8.08 5.09 -8.33
CA ALA A 12 8.78 6.29 -7.87
C ALA A 12 9.97 6.66 -8.76
N ALA A 13 10.73 5.66 -9.23
CA ALA A 13 11.86 5.85 -10.12
C ALA A 13 11.45 6.43 -11.48
N ARG A 14 10.24 6.15 -11.98
CA ARG A 14 9.72 6.75 -13.23
C ARG A 14 9.45 8.25 -13.09
N ASP A 15 9.20 8.71 -11.87
CA ASP A 15 9.00 10.13 -11.53
C ASP A 15 10.30 10.80 -11.02
N GLY A 16 11.45 10.15 -11.18
CA GLY A 16 12.76 10.69 -10.79
C GLY A 16 13.06 10.63 -9.30
N VAL A 17 12.25 9.92 -8.51
CA VAL A 17 12.46 9.73 -7.07
C VAL A 17 13.24 8.45 -6.83
N SER A 18 14.41 8.57 -6.20
CA SER A 18 15.27 7.43 -5.90
C SER A 18 14.91 6.82 -4.55
N LEU A 19 14.33 5.61 -4.57
CA LEU A 19 14.06 4.78 -3.40
C LEU A 19 14.63 3.39 -3.64
N THR A 20 15.27 2.81 -2.62
CA THR A 20 15.73 1.40 -2.67
C THR A 20 14.70 0.50 -1.98
N PRO A 21 14.23 -0.58 -2.62
CA PRO A 21 13.28 -1.51 -2.00
C PRO A 21 13.78 -2.06 -0.66
N GLU A 22 15.07 -2.33 -0.55
CA GLU A 22 15.70 -2.90 0.65
C GLU A 22 15.60 -1.93 1.83
N ALA A 23 15.92 -0.65 1.63
CA ALA A 23 15.82 0.34 2.70
C ALA A 23 14.36 0.58 3.11
N GLN A 24 13.42 0.55 2.15
CA GLN A 24 11.99 0.67 2.47
C GLN A 24 11.49 -0.55 3.24
N TRP A 25 11.97 -1.75 2.89
CA TRP A 25 11.62 -2.98 3.58
C TRP A 25 12.19 -3.02 5.00
N GLU A 26 13.44 -2.59 5.21
CA GLU A 26 14.05 -2.50 6.54
C GLU A 26 13.24 -1.62 7.49
N ILE A 27 12.66 -0.52 7.00
CA ILE A 27 11.77 0.33 7.81
C ILE A 27 10.53 -0.44 8.26
N ILE A 28 9.94 -1.23 7.37
CA ILE A 28 8.75 -2.06 7.67
C ILE A 28 9.10 -3.18 8.64
N ASP A 29 10.22 -3.87 8.41
CA ASP A 29 10.68 -5.01 9.22
C ASP A 29 11.08 -4.59 10.64
N ALA A 30 11.59 -3.37 10.80
CA ALA A 30 11.94 -2.78 12.09
C ALA A 30 10.72 -2.28 12.90
N MET A 31 9.50 -2.29 12.34
CA MET A 31 8.32 -1.80 13.06
C MET A 31 7.97 -2.72 14.25
N PRO A 32 7.54 -2.15 15.40
CA PRO A 32 7.10 -2.96 16.53
C PRO A 32 5.96 -3.92 16.15
N PRO A 33 5.91 -5.15 16.70
CA PRO A 33 4.95 -6.17 16.26
C PRO A 33 3.48 -5.82 16.53
N ARG A 34 3.22 -4.81 17.38
CA ARG A 34 1.87 -4.31 17.69
C ARG A 34 1.56 -2.95 17.06
N LEU A 35 2.44 -2.43 16.21
CA LEU A 35 2.20 -1.18 15.51
C LEU A 35 1.01 -1.35 14.55
N THR A 36 0.17 -0.31 14.47
CA THR A 36 -0.96 -0.26 13.53
C THR A 36 -0.89 1.03 12.73
N SER A 37 -1.26 0.98 11.45
CA SER A 37 -1.38 2.17 10.60
C SER A 37 -2.52 3.07 11.06
N SER A 38 -2.50 4.36 10.69
CA SER A 38 -3.65 5.25 10.88
C SER A 38 -4.89 4.70 10.17
N THR A 39 -4.73 4.20 8.95
CA THR A 39 -5.81 3.59 8.18
C THR A 39 -6.46 2.42 8.92
N ALA A 40 -5.66 1.52 9.51
CA ALA A 40 -6.19 0.41 10.28
C ALA A 40 -6.97 0.87 11.53
N ARG A 41 -6.50 1.93 12.20
CA ARG A 41 -7.17 2.52 13.35
C ARG A 41 -8.48 3.23 12.96
N ASP A 42 -8.50 3.93 11.84
CA ASP A 42 -9.71 4.59 11.33
C ASP A 42 -10.78 3.57 10.96
N VAL A 43 -10.41 2.49 10.27
CA VAL A 43 -11.31 1.38 9.95
C VAL A 43 -11.85 0.72 11.21
N ALA A 44 -11.00 0.44 12.20
CA ALA A 44 -11.43 -0.12 13.48
C ALA A 44 -12.40 0.81 14.24
N ALA A 45 -12.29 2.13 14.04
CA ALA A 45 -13.22 3.13 14.58
C ALA A 45 -14.48 3.33 13.73
N GLY A 46 -14.68 2.55 12.66
CA GLY A 46 -15.82 2.66 11.75
C GLY A 46 -15.77 3.90 10.85
N ARG A 47 -14.60 4.52 10.70
CA ARG A 47 -14.40 5.65 9.79
C ARG A 47 -14.10 5.16 8.36
N PRO A 48 -14.39 5.98 7.34
CA PRO A 48 -13.97 5.68 5.97
C PRO A 48 -12.46 5.44 5.87
N SER A 49 -12.07 4.44 5.09
CA SER A 49 -10.69 4.10 4.83
C SER A 49 -10.05 5.03 3.79
N GLU A 50 -8.75 5.32 3.94
CA GLU A 50 -7.94 6.07 2.98
C GLU A 50 -7.19 5.17 1.98
N LEU A 51 -7.52 3.86 1.91
CA LEU A 51 -6.83 2.91 1.03
C LEU A 51 -6.82 3.33 -0.45
N ASP A 52 -7.95 3.80 -1.00
CA ASP A 52 -7.99 4.27 -2.40
C ASP A 52 -7.15 5.55 -2.60
N ALA A 53 -7.16 6.43 -1.60
CA ALA A 53 -6.43 7.70 -1.66
C ALA A 53 -4.91 7.48 -1.64
N ILE A 54 -4.42 6.49 -0.89
CA ILE A 54 -2.98 6.20 -0.74
C ILE A 54 -2.55 5.09 -1.70
N THR A 55 -3.00 3.85 -1.45
CA THR A 55 -2.59 2.67 -2.20
C THR A 55 -3.21 2.66 -3.58
N GLY A 56 -4.48 3.04 -3.72
CA GLY A 56 -5.13 3.21 -5.02
C GLY A 56 -4.44 4.26 -5.88
N ALA A 57 -3.94 5.35 -5.29
CA ALA A 57 -3.16 6.36 -6.02
C ALA A 57 -1.83 5.80 -6.54
N ALA A 58 -1.13 4.95 -5.78
CA ALA A 58 0.08 4.28 -6.21
C ALA A 58 -0.18 3.30 -7.38
N VAL A 59 -1.26 2.52 -7.32
CA VAL A 59 -1.70 1.66 -8.44
C VAL A 59 -2.00 2.49 -9.70
N ARG A 60 -2.75 3.59 -9.55
CA ARG A 60 -3.02 4.51 -10.67
C ARG A 60 -1.74 5.13 -11.21
N ALA A 61 -0.77 5.44 -10.37
CA ALA A 61 0.54 5.95 -10.80
C ALA A 61 1.30 4.91 -11.63
N GLY A 62 1.38 3.65 -11.18
CA GLY A 62 1.99 2.56 -11.96
C GLY A 62 1.37 2.40 -13.34
N ARG A 63 0.03 2.43 -13.42
CA ARG A 63 -0.71 2.38 -14.69
C ARG A 63 -0.36 3.55 -15.62
N ARG A 64 -0.24 4.79 -15.11
CA ARG A 64 0.14 5.96 -15.92
C ARG A 64 1.53 5.84 -16.55
N VAL A 65 2.47 5.21 -15.85
CA VAL A 65 3.86 5.03 -16.32
C VAL A 65 4.11 3.68 -17.02
N GLY A 66 3.04 2.91 -17.25
CA GLY A 66 3.10 1.62 -17.95
C GLY A 66 3.78 0.51 -17.16
N LEU A 67 3.77 0.57 -15.82
CA LEU A 67 4.33 -0.47 -14.96
C LEU A 67 3.21 -1.36 -14.37
N PRO A 68 3.32 -2.69 -14.48
CA PRO A 68 2.39 -3.60 -13.82
C PRO A 68 2.58 -3.58 -12.30
N MET A 69 1.47 -3.60 -11.56
CA MET A 69 1.45 -3.55 -10.08
C MET A 69 0.69 -4.75 -9.48
N PRO A 70 0.92 -6.00 -9.93
CA PRO A 70 0.03 -7.13 -9.62
C PRO A 70 -0.02 -7.47 -8.13
N THR A 71 1.08 -7.26 -7.39
CA THR A 71 1.09 -7.50 -5.95
C THR A 71 0.36 -6.39 -5.21
N LEU A 72 0.61 -5.12 -5.55
CA LEU A 72 -0.05 -4.00 -4.90
C LEU A 72 -1.56 -3.98 -5.19
N GLU A 73 -1.98 -4.32 -6.41
CA GLU A 73 -3.38 -4.45 -6.80
C GLU A 73 -4.10 -5.54 -6.00
N ARG A 74 -3.48 -6.71 -5.85
CA ARG A 74 -4.05 -7.80 -5.03
C ARG A 74 -4.19 -7.38 -3.56
N LEU A 75 -3.13 -6.80 -2.98
CA LEU A 75 -3.14 -6.36 -1.58
C LEU A 75 -4.18 -5.26 -1.33
N LEU A 76 -4.36 -4.34 -2.29
CA LEU A 76 -5.41 -3.33 -2.21
C LEU A 76 -6.79 -3.97 -2.16
N ALA A 77 -7.08 -4.93 -3.06
CA ALA A 77 -8.37 -5.63 -3.07
C ALA A 77 -8.63 -6.37 -1.75
N GLU A 78 -7.64 -7.13 -1.25
CA GLU A 78 -7.72 -7.83 0.03
C GLU A 78 -7.95 -6.87 1.21
N ALA A 79 -7.26 -5.73 1.22
CA ALA A 79 -7.40 -4.72 2.26
C ALA A 79 -8.78 -4.03 2.21
N GLU A 80 -9.27 -3.71 1.02
CA GLU A 80 -10.61 -3.14 0.84
C GLU A 80 -11.71 -4.11 1.28
N ASP A 81 -11.58 -5.40 0.96
CA ASP A 81 -12.51 -6.44 1.44
C ASP A 81 -12.52 -6.53 2.96
N ALA A 82 -11.34 -6.50 3.59
CA ALA A 82 -11.23 -6.48 5.05
C ALA A 82 -11.84 -5.21 5.67
N CYS A 83 -11.74 -4.06 4.98
CA CYS A 83 -12.25 -2.78 5.48
C CYS A 83 -13.76 -2.58 5.28
N ARG A 84 -14.40 -3.31 4.36
CA ARG A 84 -15.84 -3.17 4.07
C ARG A 84 -16.76 -3.59 5.23
N ALA A 85 -16.23 -4.30 6.22
CA ALA A 85 -16.96 -4.98 7.30
C ALA A 85 -17.98 -6.02 6.77
N PRO A 86 -18.16 -7.16 7.45
CA PRO A 86 -19.34 -7.97 7.20
C PRO A 86 -20.57 -7.13 7.59
N SER A 87 -21.54 -7.02 6.68
CA SER A 87 -22.91 -6.64 7.05
C SER A 87 -23.30 -7.48 8.26
N ARG A 88 -23.61 -6.81 9.38
CA ARG A 88 -24.16 -7.43 10.58
C ARG A 88 -25.29 -8.40 10.26
#